data_AF-A0A250XTC8-F1
#
_entry.id   AF-A0A250XTC8-F1
#
_cell.length_a   1.000
_cell.length_b   1.000
_cell.length_c   1.000
_cell.angle_alpha   90.00
_cell.angle_beta   90.00
_cell.angle_gamma   90.00
#
_symmetry.space_group_name_H-M   'P 1'
#
loop_
_entity.id
_entity.type
_entity.pdbx_description
1 polymer ?
#
loop_
_entity_poly.entity_id
_entity_poly.type
_entity_poly.pdbx_seq_one_letter_code
_entity_poly.pdbx_strand_id
1 'polypeptide(L)'
;MLSSSLVQHSSVSALNRHSRIGKLNLRDERSPLINRRPVSCLAASSDPYSVLGIGPDADNNEINRAYSKKKYEYRHDTANLQKVEQAHSSLMLSALSRRVKAGGAVPKDIKYADVEPLFPWRPKRWDATPQVIMIVGAIQLFLSISSFQSPNMSKLIGSMLIGIAGNVVKQNAISPPPKDPDLATEEEAGRAGRNFVRGGLLGLLATFAGMVVFTAPESLAQALNFKLPGILATQPGLLISMKVAGVALSNWIMTSFYY
;
A
#
# COMPACT_ATOMS: atom_id res chain seq x y z
N MET A 1 -47.86 -40.78 34.61
CA MET A 1 -46.41 -40.57 34.45
C MET A 1 -46.21 -39.39 33.53
N LEU A 2 -45.58 -38.33 34.06
CA LEU A 2 -44.92 -37.19 33.40
C LEU A 2 -45.84 -36.26 32.56
N SER A 3 -46.40 -35.18 33.12
CA SER A 3 -45.77 -33.88 33.48
C SER A 3 -45.55 -33.00 32.24
N SER A 4 -46.39 -31.98 32.03
CA SER A 4 -46.15 -30.54 32.35
C SER A 4 -45.16 -29.91 31.37
N SER A 5 -45.26 -28.68 30.87
CA SER A 5 -46.09 -27.49 31.09
C SER A 5 -45.57 -26.46 30.06
N LEU A 6 -46.44 -25.82 29.30
CA LEU A 6 -46.85 -24.43 29.54
C LEU A 6 -45.76 -23.41 29.14
N VAL A 7 -45.99 -22.89 27.94
CA VAL A 7 -45.50 -21.62 27.40
C VAL A 7 -45.66 -20.52 28.45
N GLN A 8 -44.56 -19.86 28.82
CA GLN A 8 -44.62 -18.67 29.65
C GLN A 8 -43.68 -17.58 29.13
N HIS A 9 -44.33 -16.62 28.47
CA HIS A 9 -43.86 -15.26 28.23
C HIS A 9 -43.17 -14.69 29.47
N SER A 10 -41.97 -14.15 29.32
CA SER A 10 -41.37 -13.26 30.31
C SER A 10 -40.70 -12.07 29.61
N SER A 11 -41.48 -11.00 29.59
CA SER A 11 -41.10 -9.60 29.77
C SER A 11 -39.73 -9.11 29.31
N VAL A 12 -39.77 -8.47 28.15
CA VAL A 12 -39.07 -7.22 27.85
C VAL A 12 -39.23 -6.25 29.01
N SER A 13 -38.14 -5.87 29.69
CA SER A 13 -37.99 -4.54 30.31
C SER A 13 -36.60 -4.31 30.91
N ALA A 14 -36.09 -3.12 30.60
CA ALA A 14 -35.20 -2.30 31.42
C ALA A 14 -33.72 -2.68 31.49
N LEU A 15 -32.92 -2.10 30.58
CA LEU A 15 -31.74 -1.33 30.98
C LEU A 15 -31.32 -0.34 29.89
N ASN A 16 -32.16 0.69 29.71
CA ASN A 16 -31.80 1.94 29.07
C ASN A 16 -31.80 3.02 30.16
N ARG A 17 -30.61 3.39 30.67
CA ARG A 17 -30.35 4.63 31.43
C ARG A 17 -28.85 4.73 31.76
N HIS A 18 -28.08 5.35 30.86
CA HIS A 18 -27.57 6.71 31.09
C HIS A 18 -26.67 7.17 29.95
N SER A 19 -27.23 8.10 29.17
CA SER A 19 -26.46 9.06 28.39
C SER A 19 -25.70 10.01 29.32
N ARG A 20 -24.58 10.53 28.79
CA ARG A 20 -23.77 11.68 29.23
C ARG A 20 -22.72 11.35 30.27
N ILE A 21 -21.45 11.36 29.84
CA ILE A 21 -20.49 12.43 30.11
C ILE A 21 -19.32 12.26 29.11
N GLY A 22 -18.89 13.36 28.48
CA GLY A 22 -17.57 13.45 27.84
C GLY A 22 -17.48 13.18 26.34
N LYS A 23 -18.18 13.97 25.51
CA LYS A 23 -17.69 14.24 24.14
C LYS A 23 -16.41 15.09 24.25
N LEU A 24 -15.24 14.46 24.22
CA LEU A 24 -13.99 15.18 24.00
C LEU A 24 -13.95 15.61 22.53
N ASN A 25 -14.37 16.85 22.31
CA ASN A 25 -14.14 17.61 21.10
C ASN A 25 -12.63 17.65 20.84
N LEU A 26 -12.12 16.82 19.93
CA LEU A 26 -10.87 17.07 19.23
C LEU A 26 -11.14 18.18 18.19
N ARG A 27 -11.36 19.40 18.68
CA ARG A 27 -11.34 20.63 17.87
C ARG A 27 -9.92 21.15 17.88
N ASP A 28 -9.27 20.99 16.72
CA ASP A 28 -8.61 22.09 16.01
C ASP A 28 -7.86 23.11 16.89
N GLU A 29 -6.77 22.69 17.54
CA GLU A 29 -5.71 23.60 18.00
C GLU A 29 -4.76 23.87 16.84
N ARG A 30 -5.21 24.72 15.92
CA ARG A 30 -4.31 25.43 15.00
C ARG A 30 -3.60 26.54 15.78
N SER A 31 -2.38 26.21 16.19
CA SER A 31 -1.22 27.11 16.29
C SER A 31 -1.26 28.18 17.40
N PRO A 32 -0.10 28.44 18.03
CA PRO A 32 0.89 29.22 17.31
C PRO A 32 2.03 28.34 16.84
N LEU A 33 2.43 28.57 15.58
CA LEU A 33 3.73 28.20 15.08
C LEU A 33 4.75 28.67 16.12
N ILE A 34 5.20 27.75 16.97
CA ILE A 34 6.43 27.94 17.70
C ILE A 34 7.41 28.16 16.57
N ASN A 35 7.89 29.40 16.49
CA ASN A 35 8.99 29.82 15.68
C ASN A 35 10.20 29.02 16.16
N ARG A 36 10.24 27.73 15.79
CA ARG A 36 11.42 26.90 15.82
C ARG A 36 12.27 27.53 14.75
N ARG A 37 13.02 28.55 15.18
CA ARG A 37 14.22 28.98 14.48
C ARG A 37 14.89 27.69 14.02
N PRO A 38 15.23 27.53 12.73
CA PRO A 38 16.14 26.46 12.38
C PRO A 38 17.31 26.64 13.34
N VAL A 39 17.54 25.65 14.21
CA VAL A 39 18.74 25.65 15.04
C VAL A 39 19.83 25.52 14.01
N SER A 40 20.38 26.68 13.62
CA SER A 40 21.50 26.79 12.74
C SER A 40 22.60 25.99 13.41
N CYS A 41 22.81 24.76 12.95
CA CYS A 41 23.92 23.90 13.35
C CYS A 41 25.24 24.40 12.73
N LEU A 42 25.34 25.70 12.49
CA LEU A 42 26.58 26.37 12.14
C LEU A 42 27.19 26.95 13.41
N ALA A 43 28.36 26.39 13.74
CA ALA A 43 29.36 26.89 14.68
C ALA A 43 29.08 26.71 16.18
N ALA A 44 29.11 25.45 16.65
CA ALA A 44 29.83 25.18 17.89
C ALA A 44 31.30 24.92 17.49
N SER A 45 32.19 25.87 17.78
CA SER A 45 33.63 25.81 17.51
C SER A 45 34.38 24.78 18.39
N SER A 46 33.68 23.79 18.91
CA SER A 46 34.19 22.76 19.82
C SER A 46 33.67 21.41 19.37
N ASP A 47 34.59 20.45 19.24
CA ASP A 47 34.29 19.08 18.87
C ASP A 47 33.27 18.46 19.87
N PRO A 48 32.10 17.94 19.45
CA PRO A 48 31.06 17.45 20.36
C PRO A 48 31.54 16.32 21.29
N TYR A 49 32.55 15.55 20.88
CA TYR A 49 33.19 14.54 21.73
C TYR A 49 33.94 15.17 22.91
N SER A 50 34.63 16.30 22.68
CA SER A 50 35.33 17.05 23.72
C SER A 50 34.36 17.70 24.73
N VAL A 51 33.20 18.19 24.27
CA VAL A 51 32.16 18.78 25.13
C VAL A 51 31.55 17.72 26.05
N LEU A 52 31.44 16.47 25.60
CA LEU A 52 30.97 15.35 26.42
C LEU A 52 32.09 14.65 27.20
N GLY A 53 33.36 14.89 26.87
CA GLY A 53 34.52 14.29 27.52
C GLY A 53 34.69 12.81 27.19
N ILE A 54 34.31 12.41 25.97
CA ILE A 54 34.32 11.02 25.49
C ILE A 54 35.23 10.90 24.26
N GLY A 55 35.73 9.69 24.01
CA GLY A 55 36.51 9.41 22.81
C GLY A 55 35.66 9.42 21.53
N PRO A 56 36.27 9.63 20.35
CA PRO A 56 35.56 9.62 19.06
C PRO A 56 34.95 8.26 18.70
N ASP A 57 35.47 7.17 19.27
CA ASP A 57 35.01 5.79 19.05
C ASP A 57 34.01 5.30 20.12
N ALA A 58 33.47 6.20 20.95
CA ALA A 58 32.56 5.85 22.04
C ALA A 58 31.22 5.30 21.55
N ASP A 59 30.73 4.26 22.21
CA ASP A 59 29.43 3.64 21.92
C ASP A 59 28.24 4.53 22.33
N ASN A 60 27.07 4.29 21.73
CA ASN A 60 25.83 5.04 22.05
C ASN A 60 25.47 5.00 23.55
N ASN A 61 25.78 3.90 24.23
CA ASN A 61 25.53 3.76 25.67
C ASN A 61 26.47 4.66 26.49
N GLU A 62 27.72 4.80 26.06
CA GLU A 62 28.71 5.67 26.70
C GLU A 62 28.37 7.15 26.49
N ILE A 63 27.92 7.52 25.28
CA ILE A 63 27.43 8.87 24.95
C ILE A 63 26.26 9.26 25.87
N ASN A 64 25.29 8.37 26.07
CA ASN A 64 24.13 8.64 26.93
C ASN A 64 24.50 8.73 28.41
N ARG A 65 25.46 7.92 28.87
CA ARG A 65 25.97 7.97 30.24
C ARG A 65 26.71 9.28 30.52
N ALA A 66 27.59 9.70 29.59
CA ALA A 66 28.32 10.96 29.68
C ALA A 66 27.38 12.17 29.66
N TYR A 67 26.37 12.15 28.79
CA TYR A 67 25.32 13.18 28.75
C TYR A 67 24.56 13.28 30.07
N SER A 68 24.13 12.16 30.64
CA SER A 68 23.35 12.14 31.89
C SER A 68 24.17 12.68 33.06
N LYS A 69 25.47 12.35 33.10
CA LYS A 69 26.43 12.88 34.09
C LYS A 69 26.61 14.40 33.96
N LYS A 70 26.91 14.90 32.75
CA LYS A 70 27.11 16.34 32.53
C LYS A 70 25.83 17.16 32.70
N LYS A 71 24.67 16.60 32.37
CA LYS A 71 23.38 17.24 32.63
C LYS A 71 23.13 17.46 34.12
N TYR A 72 23.56 16.51 34.95
CA TYR A 72 23.47 16.65 36.41
C TYR A 72 24.46 17.70 36.93
N GLU A 73 25.70 17.70 36.44
CA GLU A 73 26.75 18.66 36.83
C GLU A 73 26.40 20.11 36.47
N TYR A 74 25.85 20.35 35.26
CA TYR A 74 25.52 21.70 34.78
C TYR A 74 24.06 22.09 35.02
N ARG A 75 23.35 21.44 35.95
CA ARG A 75 21.92 21.71 36.22
C ARG A 75 21.63 23.18 36.57
N HIS A 76 22.60 23.85 37.19
CA HIS A 76 22.47 25.24 37.65
C HIS A 76 23.08 26.25 36.67
N ASP A 77 23.81 25.79 35.64
CA ASP A 77 24.45 26.62 34.62
C ASP A 77 23.79 26.42 33.27
N THR A 78 22.89 27.34 32.94
CA THR A 78 22.08 27.29 31.72
C THR A 78 22.91 27.39 30.43
N ALA A 79 24.04 28.08 30.45
CA ALA A 79 24.87 28.29 29.26
C ALA A 79 25.66 27.03 28.90
N ASN A 80 26.20 26.33 29.90
CA ASN A 80 26.94 25.08 29.67
C ASN A 80 26.02 23.89 29.44
N LEU A 81 24.82 23.88 30.05
CA LEU A 81 23.81 22.86 29.79
C LEU A 81 23.36 22.87 28.31
N GLN A 82 23.13 24.06 27.74
CA GLN A 82 22.78 24.18 26.32
C GLN A 82 23.87 23.62 25.39
N LYS A 83 25.16 23.83 25.70
CA LYS A 83 26.27 23.28 24.91
C LYS A 83 26.29 21.74 24.97
N VAL A 84 26.02 21.16 26.14
CA VAL A 84 25.96 19.71 26.34
C VAL A 84 24.78 19.09 25.57
N GLU A 85 23.61 19.74 25.60
CA GLU A 85 22.43 19.29 24.85
C GLU A 85 22.63 19.40 23.33
N GLN A 86 23.26 20.48 22.86
CA GLN A 86 23.63 20.66 21.45
C GLN A 86 24.64 19.61 21.00
N ALA A 87 25.68 19.33 21.80
CA ALA A 87 26.68 18.31 21.50
C ALA A 87 26.04 16.92 21.41
N HIS A 88 25.20 16.54 22.38
CA HIS A 88 24.48 15.26 22.37
C HIS A 88 23.56 15.13 21.15
N SER A 89 22.78 16.17 20.85
CA SER A 89 21.90 16.21 19.67
C SER A 89 22.69 16.07 18.36
N SER A 90 23.84 16.74 18.25
CA SER A 90 24.71 16.65 17.07
C SER A 90 25.30 15.25 16.87
N LEU A 91 25.71 14.56 17.95
CA LEU A 91 26.19 13.18 17.88
C LEU A 91 25.09 12.22 17.45
N MET A 92 23.90 12.33 18.04
CA MET A 92 22.75 11.49 17.69
C MET A 92 22.32 11.67 16.23
N LEU A 93 22.28 12.92 15.75
CA LEU A 93 22.01 13.23 14.34
C LEU A 93 23.11 12.72 13.42
N SER A 94 24.38 12.81 13.81
CA SER A 94 25.49 12.29 13.02
C SER A 94 25.45 10.76 12.93
N ALA A 95 25.10 10.05 14.01
CA ALA A 95 24.94 8.61 14.03
C ALA A 95 23.77 8.17 13.15
N LEU A 96 22.64 8.88 13.19
CA LEU A 96 21.51 8.66 12.29
C LEU A 96 21.88 8.92 10.83
N SER A 97 22.55 10.05 10.56
CA SER A 97 23.01 10.42 9.21
C SER A 97 24.01 9.42 8.65
N ARG A 98 24.91 8.88 9.49
CA ARG A 98 25.81 7.78 9.11
C ARG A 98 25.03 6.51 8.77
N ARG A 99 24.00 6.13 9.54
CA ARG A 99 23.15 4.97 9.21
C ARG A 99 22.39 5.14 7.90
N VAL A 100 21.88 6.35 7.65
CA VAL A 100 21.14 6.70 6.41
C VAL A 100 22.10 6.76 5.21
N LYS A 101 23.24 7.42 5.34
CA LYS A 101 24.22 7.66 4.25
C LYS A 101 25.10 6.46 3.96
N ALA A 102 25.56 5.73 4.98
CA ALA A 102 26.44 4.57 4.81
C ALA A 102 25.70 3.32 4.31
N GLY A 103 24.38 3.38 4.12
CA GLY A 103 23.63 2.28 3.51
C GLY A 103 23.73 0.98 4.30
N GLY A 104 23.77 1.06 5.63
CA GLY A 104 23.61 -0.13 6.48
C GLY A 104 22.34 -0.90 6.11
N ALA A 105 22.28 -2.18 6.47
CA ALA A 105 21.21 -3.15 6.16
C ALA A 105 19.82 -2.76 6.71
N VAL A 106 19.36 -1.58 6.35
CA VAL A 106 18.04 -1.04 6.61
C VAL A 106 17.20 -1.42 5.40
N PRO A 107 16.04 -2.08 5.60
CA PRO A 107 15.10 -2.38 4.53
C PRO A 107 14.85 -1.16 3.65
N LYS A 108 14.83 -1.37 2.33
CA LYS A 108 14.63 -0.32 1.32
C LYS A 108 13.41 0.54 1.61
N ASP A 109 12.35 -0.07 2.15
CA ASP A 109 11.09 0.59 2.48
C ASP A 109 11.22 1.60 3.63
N ILE A 110 12.16 1.37 4.56
CA ILE A 110 12.46 2.29 5.66
C ILE A 110 13.41 3.39 5.17
N LYS A 111 14.38 3.04 4.32
CA LYS A 111 15.35 4.00 3.76
C LYS A 111 14.67 5.09 2.91
N TYR A 112 13.60 4.75 2.21
CA TYR A 112 12.88 5.65 1.31
C TYR A 112 11.48 6.01 1.80
N ALA A 113 11.18 5.82 3.09
CA ALA A 113 9.87 6.16 3.66
C ALA A 113 9.53 7.65 3.51
N ASP A 114 10.54 8.52 3.57
CA ASP A 114 10.39 9.99 3.44
C ASP A 114 10.40 10.47 1.98
N VAL A 115 10.63 9.58 1.01
CA VAL A 115 10.59 9.93 -0.41
C VAL A 115 9.15 9.74 -0.90
N GLU A 116 8.39 10.83 -0.92
CA GLU A 116 7.06 10.82 -1.50
C GLU A 116 7.12 10.47 -3.00
N PRO A 117 6.23 9.59 -3.49
CA PRO A 117 6.16 9.32 -4.92
C PRO A 117 5.72 10.57 -5.68
N LEU A 118 6.44 10.91 -6.76
CA LEU A 118 6.15 12.04 -7.65
C LEU A 118 4.70 12.07 -8.19
N PHE A 119 4.05 10.90 -8.28
CA PHE A 119 2.67 10.78 -8.72
C PHE A 119 1.84 10.01 -7.69
N PRO A 120 0.81 10.64 -7.08
CA PRO A 120 -0.01 9.99 -6.06
C PRO A 120 -0.89 8.86 -6.62
N TRP A 121 -1.12 8.80 -7.94
CA TRP A 121 -1.96 7.79 -8.60
C TRP A 121 -1.19 6.64 -9.26
N ARG A 122 0.13 6.52 -9.05
CA ARG A 122 0.92 5.46 -9.70
C ARG A 122 0.45 4.08 -9.23
N PRO A 123 0.28 3.08 -10.13
CA PRO A 123 0.01 1.70 -9.74
C PRO A 123 1.06 1.21 -8.75
N LYS A 124 0.62 0.68 -7.61
CA LYS A 124 1.55 0.16 -6.60
C LYS A 124 1.91 -1.27 -7.00
N ARG A 125 3.21 -1.56 -7.08
CA ARG A 125 3.67 -2.92 -7.34
C ARG A 125 3.39 -3.78 -6.11
N TRP A 126 2.62 -4.85 -6.30
CA TRP A 126 2.40 -5.89 -5.31
C TRP A 126 2.44 -7.22 -6.03
N ASP A 127 3.49 -8.00 -5.77
CA ASP A 127 3.67 -9.29 -6.41
C ASP A 127 2.69 -10.29 -5.77
N ALA A 128 1.87 -10.94 -6.60
CA ALA A 128 0.91 -11.95 -6.13
C ALA A 128 1.63 -13.23 -5.69
N THR A 129 0.94 -14.09 -4.93
CA THR A 129 1.44 -15.41 -4.55
C THR A 129 1.86 -16.19 -5.81
N PRO A 130 3.04 -16.85 -5.83
CA PRO A 130 3.55 -17.51 -7.04
C PRO A 130 2.58 -18.55 -7.61
N GLN A 131 1.78 -19.20 -6.76
CA GLN A 131 0.70 -20.11 -7.18
C GLN A 131 -0.38 -19.40 -8.01
N VAL A 132 -0.82 -18.21 -7.59
CA VAL A 132 -1.84 -17.43 -8.31
C VAL A 132 -1.30 -16.95 -9.66
N ILE A 133 -0.04 -16.50 -9.69
CA ILE A 133 0.63 -16.07 -10.93
C ILE A 133 0.68 -17.21 -11.95
N MET A 134 1.07 -18.40 -11.51
CA MET A 134 1.15 -19.57 -12.38
C MET A 134 -0.21 -20.04 -12.87
N ILE A 135 -1.20 -20.17 -11.97
CA ILE A 135 -2.54 -20.67 -12.32
C ILE A 135 -3.22 -19.70 -13.28
N VAL A 136 -3.25 -18.40 -12.96
CA VAL A 136 -3.85 -17.39 -13.83
C VAL A 136 -3.10 -17.32 -15.15
N GLY A 137 -1.75 -17.33 -15.13
CA GLY A 137 -0.95 -17.33 -16.36
C GLY A 137 -1.22 -18.53 -17.26
N ALA A 138 -1.29 -19.73 -16.70
CA ALA A 138 -1.57 -20.96 -17.45
C ALA A 138 -2.96 -20.92 -18.12
N ILE A 139 -3.98 -20.46 -17.40
CA ILE A 139 -5.34 -20.35 -17.93
C ILE A 139 -5.40 -19.26 -19.02
N GLN A 140 -4.75 -18.12 -18.81
CA GLN A 140 -4.71 -17.03 -19.80
C GLN A 140 -3.99 -17.45 -21.08
N LEU A 141 -2.90 -18.21 -20.96
CA LEU A 141 -2.17 -18.79 -22.09
C LEU A 141 -3.02 -19.84 -22.82
N PHE A 142 -3.70 -20.72 -22.09
CA PHE A 142 -4.61 -21.71 -22.67
C PHE A 142 -5.75 -21.06 -23.46
N LEU A 143 -6.38 -20.02 -22.91
CA LEU A 143 -7.43 -19.26 -23.61
C LEU A 143 -6.90 -18.57 -24.86
N SER A 144 -5.70 -18.02 -24.80
CA SER A 144 -5.04 -17.37 -25.94
C SER A 144 -4.81 -18.38 -27.08
N ILE A 145 -4.19 -19.52 -26.80
CA ILE A 145 -3.93 -20.59 -27.78
C ILE A 145 -5.24 -21.13 -28.35
N SER A 146 -6.21 -21.41 -27.47
CA SER A 146 -7.53 -21.90 -27.89
C SER A 146 -8.22 -20.90 -28.82
N SER A 147 -8.01 -19.59 -28.64
CA SER A 147 -8.62 -18.56 -29.49
C SER A 147 -8.12 -18.60 -30.94
N PHE A 148 -6.89 -19.07 -31.17
CA PHE A 148 -6.35 -19.23 -32.53
C PHE A 148 -6.97 -20.41 -33.27
N GLN A 149 -7.38 -21.46 -32.56
CA GLN A 149 -8.04 -22.62 -33.15
C GLN A 149 -9.52 -22.37 -33.43
N SER A 150 -10.20 -21.69 -32.51
CA SER A 150 -11.61 -21.31 -32.66
C SER A 150 -11.82 -19.86 -32.18
N PRO A 151 -11.80 -18.87 -33.08
CA PRO A 151 -11.97 -17.48 -32.71
C PRO A 151 -13.40 -17.25 -32.22
N ASN A 152 -13.55 -16.96 -30.93
CA ASN A 152 -14.84 -16.70 -30.30
C ASN A 152 -14.68 -15.62 -29.22
N MET A 153 -15.58 -14.64 -29.24
CA MET A 153 -15.66 -13.56 -28.24
C MET A 153 -15.97 -14.09 -26.83
N SER A 154 -16.56 -15.28 -26.69
CA SER A 154 -16.76 -15.91 -25.38
C SER A 154 -15.46 -16.15 -24.62
N LYS A 155 -14.35 -16.39 -25.33
CA LYS A 155 -13.01 -16.58 -24.72
C LYS A 155 -12.45 -15.29 -24.14
N LEU A 156 -12.82 -14.15 -24.73
CA LEU A 156 -12.52 -12.82 -24.18
C LEU A 156 -13.22 -12.64 -22.83
N ILE A 157 -14.51 -12.98 -22.77
CA ILE A 157 -15.30 -12.90 -21.53
C ILE A 157 -14.71 -13.85 -20.48
N GLY A 158 -14.33 -15.07 -20.87
CA GLY A 158 -13.65 -16.01 -19.99
C GLY A 158 -12.34 -15.44 -19.41
N SER A 159 -11.49 -14.85 -20.27
CA SER A 159 -10.24 -14.21 -19.85
C SER A 159 -10.48 -13.06 -18.85
N MET A 160 -11.50 -12.24 -19.09
CA MET A 160 -11.91 -11.16 -18.19
C MET A 160 -12.35 -11.69 -16.83
N LEU A 161 -13.23 -12.71 -16.79
CA LEU A 161 -13.72 -13.29 -15.54
C LEU A 161 -12.58 -13.90 -14.72
N ILE A 162 -11.65 -14.60 -15.37
CA ILE A 162 -10.48 -15.17 -14.71
C ILE A 162 -9.54 -14.09 -14.19
N GLY A 163 -9.35 -12.99 -14.94
CA GLY A 163 -8.60 -11.82 -14.48
C GLY A 163 -9.22 -11.17 -13.25
N ILE A 164 -10.56 -11.01 -13.24
CA ILE A 164 -11.30 -10.51 -12.07
C ILE A 164 -11.13 -11.45 -10.88
N ALA A 165 -11.33 -12.76 -11.07
CA ALA A 165 -11.19 -13.74 -10.00
C ALA A 165 -9.77 -13.74 -9.40
N GLY A 166 -8.73 -13.71 -10.25
CA GLY A 166 -7.34 -13.60 -9.82
C GLY A 166 -7.07 -12.33 -9.01
N ASN A 167 -7.59 -11.18 -9.48
CA ASN A 167 -7.48 -9.92 -8.76
C ASN A 167 -8.26 -9.90 -7.44
N VAL A 168 -9.43 -10.53 -7.36
CA VAL A 168 -10.21 -10.64 -6.11
C VAL A 168 -9.49 -11.51 -5.08
N VAL A 169 -8.94 -12.66 -5.50
CA VAL A 169 -8.13 -13.52 -4.63
C VAL A 169 -6.91 -12.75 -4.10
N LYS A 170 -6.27 -11.96 -4.96
CA LYS A 170 -5.15 -11.09 -4.57
C LYS A 170 -5.59 -10.00 -3.59
N GLN A 171 -6.72 -9.33 -3.83
CA GLN A 171 -7.25 -8.29 -2.93
C GLN A 171 -7.59 -8.87 -1.55
N ASN A 172 -8.11 -10.10 -1.51
CA ASN A 172 -8.37 -10.82 -0.26
C ASN A 172 -7.10 -11.24 0.48
N ALA A 173 -5.98 -11.44 -0.21
CA ALA A 173 -4.69 -11.68 0.44
C ALA A 173 -4.10 -10.41 1.07
N ILE A 174 -4.38 -9.23 0.50
CA ILE A 174 -3.86 -7.94 0.97
C ILE A 174 -4.72 -7.37 2.10
N SER A 175 -6.03 -7.51 1.98
CA SER A 175 -7.01 -7.03 2.93
C SER A 175 -7.93 -8.18 3.29
N PRO A 176 -7.51 -9.11 4.18
CA PRO A 176 -8.31 -10.28 4.50
C PRO A 176 -9.69 -9.87 5.00
N PRO A 177 -10.76 -10.53 4.51
CA PRO A 177 -12.08 -10.35 5.09
C PRO A 177 -12.06 -10.83 6.55
N PRO A 178 -12.89 -10.24 7.43
CA PRO A 178 -13.01 -10.71 8.81
C PRO A 178 -13.39 -12.20 8.84
N LYS A 179 -12.72 -12.97 9.70
CA LYS A 179 -12.96 -14.42 9.84
C LYS A 179 -14.34 -14.72 10.45
N ASP A 180 -14.75 -13.88 11.40
CA ASP A 180 -16.05 -13.96 12.06
C ASP A 180 -16.86 -12.71 11.72
N PRO A 181 -17.88 -12.81 10.85
CA PRO A 181 -18.67 -11.65 10.43
C PRO A 181 -19.48 -11.04 11.58
N ASP A 182 -19.80 -11.83 12.61
CA ASP A 182 -20.58 -11.40 13.77
C ASP A 182 -19.77 -10.63 14.82
N LEU A 183 -18.43 -10.75 14.79
CA LEU A 183 -17.50 -10.02 15.67
C LEU A 183 -16.73 -8.92 14.93
N ALA A 184 -17.02 -8.73 13.64
CA ALA A 184 -16.37 -7.73 12.82
C ALA A 184 -16.78 -6.32 13.26
N THR A 185 -15.80 -5.44 13.42
CA THR A 185 -16.11 -4.00 13.56
C THR A 185 -16.81 -3.48 12.30
N GLU A 186 -17.64 -2.44 12.41
CA GLU A 186 -18.38 -1.89 11.24
C GLU A 186 -17.43 -1.52 10.06
N GLU A 187 -16.16 -1.19 10.36
CA GLU A 187 -15.13 -0.92 9.35
C GLU A 187 -14.63 -2.18 8.62
N GLU A 188 -14.77 -3.37 9.22
CA GLU A 188 -14.32 -4.66 8.69
C GLU A 188 -15.40 -5.37 7.88
N ALA A 189 -16.68 -5.18 8.23
CA ALA A 189 -17.82 -5.81 7.56
C ALA A 189 -17.91 -5.48 6.05
N GLY A 190 -17.43 -4.29 5.64
CA GLY A 190 -17.41 -3.85 4.23
C GLY A 190 -16.16 -4.22 3.43
N ARG A 191 -15.15 -4.84 4.06
CA ARG A 191 -13.83 -5.06 3.44
C ARG A 191 -13.91 -6.03 2.26
N ALA A 192 -14.69 -7.10 2.37
CA ALA A 192 -14.88 -8.08 1.30
C ALA A 192 -15.51 -7.47 0.03
N GLY A 193 -16.58 -6.68 0.20
CA GLY A 193 -17.24 -6.00 -0.92
C GLY A 193 -16.33 -4.96 -1.58
N ARG A 194 -15.56 -4.20 -0.77
CA ARG A 194 -14.59 -3.23 -1.29
C ARG A 194 -13.45 -3.91 -2.06
N ASN A 195 -12.97 -5.05 -1.59
CA ASN A 195 -11.98 -5.87 -2.29
C ASN A 195 -12.52 -6.41 -3.61
N PHE A 196 -13.77 -6.88 -3.62
CA PHE A 196 -14.43 -7.35 -4.83
C PHE A 196 -14.55 -6.24 -5.87
N VAL A 197 -15.01 -5.06 -5.46
CA VAL A 197 -15.13 -3.88 -6.36
C VAL A 197 -13.77 -3.45 -6.89
N ARG A 198 -12.73 -3.40 -6.04
CA ARG A 198 -11.36 -3.10 -6.46
C ARG A 198 -10.83 -4.14 -7.44
N GLY A 199 -10.94 -5.43 -7.11
CA GLY A 199 -10.50 -6.53 -7.98
C GLY A 199 -11.24 -6.58 -9.31
N GLY A 200 -12.55 -6.34 -9.27
CA GLY A 200 -13.42 -6.23 -10.44
C GLY A 200 -13.02 -5.07 -11.35
N LEU A 201 -12.82 -3.89 -10.79
CA LEU A 201 -12.41 -2.71 -11.55
C LEU A 201 -11.03 -2.90 -12.18
N LEU A 202 -10.07 -3.51 -11.46
CA LEU A 202 -8.74 -3.81 -11.99
C LEU A 202 -8.80 -4.81 -13.15
N GLY A 203 -9.61 -5.88 -13.03
CA GLY A 203 -9.80 -6.85 -14.11
C GLY A 203 -10.50 -6.24 -15.34
N LEU A 204 -11.48 -5.36 -15.12
CA LEU A 204 -12.17 -4.62 -16.18
C LEU A 204 -11.22 -3.67 -16.92
N LEU A 205 -10.44 -2.88 -16.17
CA LEU A 205 -9.48 -1.95 -16.76
C LEU A 205 -8.35 -2.67 -17.49
N ALA A 206 -7.85 -3.77 -16.96
CA ALA A 206 -6.86 -4.61 -17.64
C ALA A 206 -7.41 -5.21 -18.93
N THR A 207 -8.66 -5.66 -18.92
CA THR A 207 -9.36 -6.16 -20.12
C THR A 207 -9.54 -5.04 -21.15
N PHE A 208 -9.96 -3.85 -20.71
CA PHE A 208 -10.11 -2.70 -21.61
C PHE A 208 -8.77 -2.28 -22.22
N ALA A 209 -7.71 -2.17 -21.41
CA ALA A 209 -6.37 -1.84 -21.87
C ALA A 209 -5.86 -2.84 -22.92
N GLY A 210 -6.01 -4.14 -22.67
CA GLY A 210 -5.61 -5.19 -23.61
C GLY A 210 -6.42 -5.17 -24.92
N MET A 211 -7.72 -4.84 -24.84
CA MET A 211 -8.59 -4.71 -26.01
C MET A 211 -8.25 -3.48 -26.85
N VAL A 212 -7.96 -2.35 -26.21
CA VAL A 212 -7.64 -1.08 -26.88
C VAL A 212 -6.38 -1.20 -27.72
N VAL A 213 -5.36 -1.94 -27.27
CA VAL A 213 -4.11 -2.12 -28.04
C VAL A 213 -4.37 -2.69 -29.44
N PHE A 214 -5.34 -3.60 -29.58
CA PHE A 214 -5.66 -4.25 -30.86
C PHE A 214 -6.87 -3.64 -31.57
N THR A 215 -7.65 -2.81 -30.89
CA THR A 215 -8.84 -2.14 -31.47
C THR A 215 -8.51 -0.72 -31.92
N ALA A 216 -7.61 -0.01 -31.23
CA ALA A 216 -7.25 1.37 -31.54
C ALA A 216 -6.68 1.56 -32.96
N PRO A 217 -5.79 0.69 -33.48
CA PRO A 217 -5.30 0.83 -34.86
C PRO A 217 -6.42 0.68 -35.90
N GLU A 218 -7.38 -0.20 -35.65
CA GLU A 218 -8.55 -0.41 -36.50
C GLU A 218 -9.48 0.80 -36.49
N SER A 219 -9.81 1.32 -35.29
CA SER A 219 -10.64 2.52 -35.14
C SER A 219 -9.97 3.77 -35.72
N LEU A 220 -8.65 3.91 -35.57
CA LEU A 220 -7.89 5.03 -36.11
C LEU A 220 -7.79 4.95 -37.65
N ALA A 221 -7.56 3.76 -38.19
CA ALA A 221 -7.54 3.54 -39.64
C ALA A 221 -8.91 3.84 -40.27
N GLN A 222 -10.01 3.46 -39.61
CA GLN A 222 -11.36 3.82 -40.03
C GLN A 222 -11.61 5.32 -39.95
N ALA A 223 -11.19 5.98 -38.86
CA ALA A 223 -11.36 7.42 -38.69
C ALA A 223 -10.56 8.24 -39.73
N LEU A 224 -9.42 7.73 -40.18
CA LEU A 224 -8.52 8.39 -41.14
C LEU A 224 -8.71 7.91 -42.59
N ASN A 225 -9.69 7.03 -42.87
CA ASN A 225 -9.92 6.40 -44.18
C ASN A 225 -8.68 5.67 -44.76
N PHE A 226 -7.80 5.15 -43.91
CA PHE A 226 -6.69 4.32 -44.37
C PHE A 226 -7.16 2.87 -44.59
N LYS A 227 -6.76 2.26 -45.71
CA LYS A 227 -6.96 0.81 -45.92
C LYS A 227 -6.10 0.03 -44.94
N LEU A 228 -6.73 -0.81 -44.14
CA LEU A 228 -6.03 -1.78 -43.30
C LEU A 228 -5.22 -2.76 -44.17
N PRO A 229 -4.06 -3.23 -43.70
CA PRO A 229 -3.26 -4.21 -44.42
C PRO A 229 -4.10 -5.47 -44.66
N GLY A 230 -4.04 -6.01 -45.89
CA GLY A 230 -4.95 -7.04 -46.38
C GLY A 230 -5.07 -8.27 -45.47
N ILE A 231 -4.01 -8.65 -44.77
CA ILE A 231 -4.00 -9.81 -43.85
C ILE A 231 -5.03 -9.65 -42.71
N LEU A 232 -5.20 -8.44 -42.18
CA LEU A 232 -6.16 -8.16 -41.10
C LEU A 232 -7.59 -7.99 -41.63
N ALA A 233 -7.74 -7.48 -42.85
CA ALA A 233 -9.04 -7.31 -43.49
C ALA A 233 -9.62 -8.65 -44.01
N THR A 234 -8.75 -9.60 -44.39
CA THR A 234 -9.17 -10.89 -44.98
C THR A 234 -9.47 -11.97 -43.94
N GLN A 235 -8.96 -11.85 -42.70
CA GLN A 235 -9.15 -12.86 -41.65
C GLN A 235 -9.72 -12.26 -40.35
N PRO A 236 -11.05 -12.10 -40.24
CA PRO A 236 -11.69 -11.55 -39.03
C PRO A 236 -11.42 -12.41 -37.78
N GLY A 237 -11.20 -13.71 -37.96
CA GLY A 237 -10.84 -14.62 -36.87
C GLY A 237 -9.51 -14.27 -36.20
N LEU A 238 -8.50 -13.87 -36.99
CA LEU A 238 -7.18 -13.50 -36.49
C LEU A 238 -7.24 -12.26 -35.59
N LEU A 239 -8.04 -11.26 -35.96
CA LEU A 239 -8.26 -10.06 -35.17
C LEU A 239 -8.88 -10.38 -33.79
N ILE A 240 -9.85 -11.29 -33.75
CA ILE A 240 -10.49 -11.72 -32.51
C ILE A 240 -9.47 -12.45 -31.63
N SER A 241 -8.66 -13.36 -32.18
CA SER A 241 -7.62 -14.07 -31.43
C SER A 241 -6.55 -13.12 -30.87
N MET A 242 -6.15 -12.10 -31.63
CA MET A 242 -5.21 -11.08 -31.15
C MET A 242 -5.79 -10.23 -30.03
N LYS A 243 -7.07 -9.85 -30.12
CA LYS A 243 -7.79 -9.16 -29.05
C LYS A 243 -7.83 -10.01 -27.77
N VAL A 244 -8.13 -11.31 -27.89
CA VAL A 244 -8.12 -12.25 -26.75
C VAL A 244 -6.71 -12.38 -26.16
N ALA A 245 -5.67 -12.49 -26.97
CA ALA A 245 -4.29 -12.58 -26.50
C ALA A 245 -3.84 -11.30 -25.76
N GLY A 246 -4.20 -10.13 -26.27
CA GLY A 246 -3.93 -8.84 -25.63
C GLY A 246 -4.60 -8.70 -24.26
N VAL A 247 -5.87 -9.09 -24.18
CA VAL A 247 -6.65 -9.13 -22.94
C VAL A 247 -6.04 -10.12 -21.94
N ALA A 248 -5.69 -11.32 -22.39
CA ALA A 248 -5.13 -12.38 -21.56
C ALA A 248 -3.77 -11.97 -20.96
N LEU A 249 -2.90 -11.38 -21.78
CA LEU A 249 -1.59 -10.87 -21.33
C LEU A 249 -1.75 -9.70 -20.35
N SER A 250 -2.65 -8.75 -20.64
CA SER A 250 -2.90 -7.60 -19.77
C SER A 250 -3.47 -8.02 -18.41
N ASN A 251 -4.43 -8.96 -18.41
CA ASN A 251 -4.98 -9.53 -17.18
C ASN A 251 -3.92 -10.30 -16.39
N TRP A 252 -3.04 -11.05 -17.04
CA TRP A 252 -1.95 -11.75 -16.38
C TRP A 252 -0.95 -10.78 -15.74
N ILE A 253 -0.50 -9.75 -16.46
CA ILE A 253 0.43 -8.74 -15.93
C ILE A 253 -0.19 -7.99 -14.76
N MET A 254 -1.44 -7.56 -14.89
CA MET A 254 -2.14 -6.82 -13.84
C MET A 254 -2.28 -7.67 -12.58
N THR A 255 -2.77 -8.91 -12.72
CA THR A 255 -2.92 -9.84 -11.60
C THR A 255 -1.57 -10.16 -10.96
N SER A 256 -0.51 -10.30 -11.75
CA SER A 256 0.80 -10.73 -11.25
C SER A 256 1.53 -9.64 -10.46
N PHE A 257 1.55 -8.40 -10.96
CA PHE A 257 2.48 -7.38 -10.45
C PHE A 257 1.82 -6.15 -9.85
N TYR A 258 0.56 -5.88 -10.13
CA TYR A 258 -0.04 -4.58 -9.80
C TYR A 258 -1.24 -4.69 -8.86
N TYR A 259 -1.38 -3.68 -8.00
CA TYR A 259 -2.49 -3.47 -7.08
C TYR A 259 -3.33 -2.27 -7.49
#